data_AF-A0A351CDP9-F1
#
_entry.id   AF-A0A351CDP9-F1
#
_cell.length_a   1.000
_cell.length_b   1.000
_cell.length_c   1.000
_cell.angle_alpha   90.00
_cell.angle_beta   90.00
_cell.angle_gamma   90.00
#
_symmetry.space_group_name_H-M   'P 1'
#
loop_
_entity.id
_entity.type
_entity.pdbx_description
1 polymer ?
#
loop_
_entity_poly.entity_id
_entity_poly.type
_entity_poly.pdbx_seq_one_letter_code
_entity_poly.pdbx_strand_id
1 'polypeptide(L)'
;MKLKIIKTISFFIIIIMLILPNVSCGDKQETALPPPSPEHSDSFTFFDIGENTIISGKVREELNKILGDDAIEPRNIIDLEINYEGFLKEYFEDLDKLNKKLNSPLGERVEHNTVKLMYRYMQNKNNSFEYVELVYSEYTRRPVLIKIHFKKDGLNTIETLKQKYGAPESIKWGGETSKSLYWKKNNDLLILSFVPDQFGRPKCQIIIYFKNALEKLLKDEQKEKEKTRGERTNSGKTAF
;
A
#
# COMPACT_ATOMS: atom_id res chain seq x y z
N MET A 1 -29.76 -32.82 -73.93
CA MET A 1 -29.56 -33.92 -72.95
C MET A 1 -29.81 -33.36 -71.56
N LYS A 2 -30.73 -33.95 -70.78
CA LYS A 2 -31.12 -33.49 -69.44
C LYS A 2 -30.16 -34.05 -68.37
N LEU A 3 -29.80 -33.25 -67.36
CA LEU A 3 -29.75 -33.54 -65.90
C LEU A 3 -29.16 -32.27 -65.20
N LYS A 4 -29.87 -31.50 -64.34
CA LYS A 4 -30.14 -31.72 -62.89
C LYS A 4 -28.86 -32.11 -62.12
N ILE A 5 -28.40 -31.50 -61.02
CA ILE A 5 -29.11 -30.88 -59.88
C ILE A 5 -28.06 -30.27 -58.89
N ILE A 6 -28.35 -29.08 -58.33
CA ILE A 6 -28.17 -28.64 -56.92
C ILE A 6 -26.77 -28.71 -56.26
N LYS A 7 -26.22 -27.56 -55.80
CA LYS A 7 -26.27 -27.07 -54.39
C LYS A 7 -25.40 -25.81 -54.20
N THR A 8 -26.05 -24.72 -53.81
CA THR A 8 -25.63 -23.74 -52.79
C THR A 8 -24.14 -23.64 -52.45
N ILE A 9 -23.52 -22.48 -52.68
CA ILE A 9 -22.84 -21.63 -51.67
C ILE A 9 -22.13 -20.46 -52.38
N SER A 10 -22.22 -19.28 -51.76
CA SER A 10 -21.44 -18.05 -52.03
C SER A 10 -22.10 -16.99 -52.94
N PHE A 11 -23.33 -16.60 -52.59
CA PHE A 11 -23.98 -15.36 -53.00
C PHE A 11 -23.80 -14.27 -51.92
N PHE A 12 -22.58 -14.03 -51.42
CA PHE A 12 -22.33 -13.03 -50.37
C PHE A 12 -20.96 -12.36 -50.47
N ILE A 13 -20.52 -11.99 -51.68
CA ILE A 13 -19.29 -11.19 -51.88
C ILE A 13 -19.56 -9.81 -52.51
N ILE A 14 -20.81 -9.43 -52.80
CA ILE A 14 -21.11 -8.20 -53.57
C ILE A 14 -21.98 -7.19 -52.79
N ILE A 15 -21.87 -7.14 -51.45
CA ILE A 15 -22.58 -6.10 -50.63
C ILE A 15 -21.65 -5.54 -49.52
N ILE A 16 -20.42 -5.14 -49.87
CA ILE A 16 -19.51 -4.40 -48.95
C ILE A 16 -18.90 -3.19 -49.69
N MET A 17 -19.68 -2.48 -50.50
CA MET A 17 -19.12 -1.36 -51.28
C MET A 17 -20.12 -0.28 -51.65
N LEU A 18 -21.09 0.07 -50.78
CA LEU A 18 -21.93 1.27 -51.01
C LEU A 18 -22.86 1.60 -49.83
N ILE A 19 -22.32 2.04 -48.68
CA ILE A 19 -23.06 2.90 -47.74
C ILE A 19 -22.08 3.88 -47.09
N LEU A 20 -21.89 5.04 -47.71
CA LEU A 20 -21.62 6.29 -46.99
C LEU A 20 -22.93 7.08 -47.03
N PRO A 21 -23.37 7.61 -45.88
CA PRO A 21 -23.62 9.05 -45.89
C PRO A 21 -23.03 9.78 -44.68
N ASN A 22 -22.72 11.04 -44.97
CA ASN A 22 -22.28 12.11 -44.11
C ASN A 22 -22.99 12.16 -42.75
N VAL A 23 -22.19 12.26 -41.68
CA VAL A 23 -22.56 13.02 -40.48
C VAL A 23 -21.47 14.06 -40.25
N SER A 24 -21.71 15.23 -40.83
CA SER A 24 -21.13 16.48 -40.37
C SER A 24 -21.84 16.85 -39.07
N CYS A 25 -21.14 16.77 -37.94
CA CYS A 25 -21.42 17.60 -36.78
C CYS A 25 -20.09 17.91 -36.11
N GLY A 26 -19.56 19.10 -36.43
CA GLY A 26 -18.44 19.67 -35.72
C GLY A 26 -18.90 20.12 -34.34
N ASP A 27 -18.66 19.30 -33.34
CA ASP A 27 -18.47 19.79 -31.98
C ASP A 27 -16.97 19.88 -31.73
N LYS A 28 -16.52 21.07 -31.37
CA LYS A 28 -15.15 21.32 -30.96
C LYS A 28 -14.89 20.43 -29.74
N GLN A 29 -14.11 19.38 -29.91
CA GLN A 29 -13.43 18.73 -28.78
C GLN A 29 -12.50 19.78 -28.18
N GLU A 30 -13.04 20.51 -27.20
CA GLU A 30 -12.25 21.05 -26.12
C GLU A 30 -11.40 19.89 -25.62
N THR A 31 -10.10 19.98 -25.90
CA THR A 31 -9.13 18.96 -25.54
C THR A 31 -9.19 18.87 -24.02
N ALA A 32 -9.96 17.91 -23.50
CA ALA A 32 -9.95 17.59 -22.10
C ALA A 32 -8.48 17.33 -21.76
N LEU A 33 -7.93 18.18 -20.90
CA LEU A 33 -6.59 18.03 -20.38
C LEU A 33 -6.41 16.56 -20.01
N PRO A 34 -5.30 15.91 -20.41
CA PRO A 34 -5.02 14.56 -19.96
C PRO A 34 -5.17 14.54 -18.44
N PRO A 35 -5.81 13.50 -17.86
CA PRO A 35 -5.93 13.41 -16.41
C PRO A 35 -4.54 13.63 -15.81
N PRO A 36 -4.42 14.45 -14.75
CA PRO A 36 -3.13 14.77 -14.18
C PRO A 36 -2.36 13.46 -13.97
N SER A 37 -1.14 13.41 -14.52
CA SER A 37 -0.23 12.30 -14.28
C SER A 37 -0.24 11.97 -12.80
N PRO A 38 -0.27 10.68 -12.41
CA PRO A 38 -0.29 10.31 -11.00
C PRO A 38 0.82 11.09 -10.32
N GLU A 39 0.46 11.93 -9.34
CA GLU A 39 1.43 12.71 -8.57
C GLU A 39 2.52 11.74 -8.15
N HIS A 40 3.75 11.93 -8.64
CA HIS A 40 4.87 11.16 -8.17
C HIS A 40 4.88 11.35 -6.65
N SER A 41 4.78 10.24 -5.89
CA SER A 41 4.85 10.35 -4.44
C SER A 41 6.17 11.02 -4.10
N ASP A 42 6.09 12.14 -3.38
CA ASP A 42 7.29 12.85 -2.98
C ASP A 42 8.07 12.05 -1.91
N SER A 43 7.48 10.99 -1.35
CA SER A 43 8.06 10.07 -0.36
C SER A 43 8.47 8.69 -0.94
N PHE A 44 8.51 7.66 -0.10
CA PHE A 44 8.88 6.29 -0.42
C PHE A 44 7.73 5.52 -1.09
N THR A 45 8.09 4.58 -1.96
CA THR A 45 7.13 3.72 -2.67
C THR A 45 7.55 2.25 -2.69
N PHE A 46 6.55 1.36 -2.66
CA PHE A 46 6.68 -0.09 -2.88
C PHE A 46 5.69 -0.53 -3.97
N PHE A 47 6.18 -1.05 -5.11
CA PHE A 47 5.35 -1.34 -6.30
C PHE A 47 4.33 -0.22 -6.61
N ASP A 48 4.83 1.02 -6.69
CA ASP A 48 4.04 2.24 -6.93
C ASP A 48 3.00 2.62 -5.85
N ILE A 49 2.98 1.89 -4.73
CA ILE A 49 2.24 2.29 -3.54
C ILE A 49 3.09 3.28 -2.75
N GLY A 50 2.70 4.55 -2.76
CA GLY A 50 3.28 5.64 -1.96
C GLY A 50 2.26 6.33 -1.08
N GLU A 51 2.67 7.39 -0.40
CA GLU A 51 1.88 8.09 0.63
C GLU A 51 0.50 8.59 0.13
N ASN A 52 0.39 8.89 -1.16
CA ASN A 52 -0.82 9.41 -1.80
C ASN A 52 -1.66 8.34 -2.51
N THR A 53 -1.21 7.08 -2.53
CA THR A 53 -1.89 6.01 -3.26
C THR A 53 -3.19 5.63 -2.55
N ILE A 54 -4.33 5.91 -3.19
CA ILE A 54 -5.65 5.55 -2.70
C ILE A 54 -5.94 4.08 -3.00
N ILE A 55 -6.25 3.27 -1.97
CA ILE A 55 -6.66 1.87 -2.16
C ILE A 55 -7.97 1.79 -2.96
N SER A 56 -7.93 1.00 -4.02
CA SER A 56 -9.04 0.74 -4.94
C SER A 56 -8.99 -0.70 -5.44
N GLY A 57 -10.07 -1.16 -6.08
CA GLY A 57 -10.11 -2.50 -6.69
C GLY A 57 -8.98 -2.70 -7.71
N LYS A 58 -8.67 -1.66 -8.52
CA LYS A 58 -7.57 -1.70 -9.49
C LYS A 58 -6.20 -1.81 -8.82
N VAL A 59 -5.93 -0.99 -7.80
CA VAL A 59 -4.66 -1.05 -7.05
C VAL A 59 -4.45 -2.44 -6.44
N ARG A 60 -5.52 -3.01 -5.87
CA ARG A 60 -5.48 -4.36 -5.31
C ARG A 60 -5.24 -5.42 -6.39
N GLU A 61 -5.89 -5.32 -7.55
CA GLU A 61 -5.68 -6.25 -8.67
C GLU A 61 -4.22 -6.21 -9.17
N GLU A 62 -3.63 -5.03 -9.31
CA GLU A 62 -2.22 -4.89 -9.72
C GLU A 62 -1.26 -5.47 -8.68
N LEU A 63 -1.51 -5.23 -7.39
CA LEU A 63 -0.76 -5.88 -6.31
C LEU A 63 -0.91 -7.40 -6.38
N ASN A 64 -2.12 -7.92 -6.62
CA ASN A 64 -2.37 -9.37 -6.68
C ASN A 64 -1.67 -10.03 -7.89
N LYS A 65 -1.51 -9.31 -9.01
CA LYS A 65 -0.70 -9.77 -10.15
C LYS A 65 0.77 -9.99 -9.77
N ILE A 66 1.30 -9.22 -8.84
CA ILE A 66 2.72 -9.28 -8.43
C ILE A 66 2.91 -10.20 -7.21
N LEU A 67 2.05 -10.05 -6.21
CA LEU A 67 2.20 -10.60 -4.86
C LEU A 67 1.34 -11.86 -4.61
N GLY A 68 0.41 -12.18 -5.52
CA GLY A 68 -0.56 -13.25 -5.34
C GLY A 68 -1.81 -12.79 -4.59
N ASP A 69 -2.64 -13.73 -4.14
CA ASP A 69 -3.90 -13.40 -3.48
C ASP A 69 -3.66 -12.78 -2.09
N ASP A 70 -4.49 -11.79 -1.76
CA ASP A 70 -4.44 -11.07 -0.50
C ASP A 70 -5.48 -11.60 0.51
N ALA A 71 -5.16 -11.47 1.79
CA ALA A 71 -6.12 -11.52 2.87
C ALA A 71 -6.39 -10.11 3.40
N ILE A 72 -7.66 -9.81 3.71
CA ILE A 72 -8.11 -8.51 4.20
C ILE A 72 -8.48 -8.61 5.68
N GLU A 73 -7.97 -7.68 6.49
CA GLU A 73 -8.36 -7.51 7.88
C GLU A 73 -8.86 -6.07 8.11
N PRO A 74 -10.15 -5.85 8.41
CA PRO A 74 -10.64 -4.55 8.86
C PRO A 74 -10.27 -4.32 10.33
N ARG A 75 -10.15 -3.05 10.74
CA ARG A 75 -9.97 -2.62 12.14
C ARG A 75 -8.85 -3.34 12.88
N ASN A 76 -7.61 -2.97 12.58
CA ASN A 76 -6.43 -3.64 13.10
C ASN A 76 -5.71 -2.84 14.20
N ILE A 77 -4.82 -3.53 14.91
CA ILE A 77 -3.80 -2.87 15.74
C ILE A 77 -2.67 -2.35 14.86
N ILE A 78 -2.07 -1.23 15.25
CA ILE A 78 -0.86 -0.69 14.62
C ILE A 78 0.24 -0.61 15.67
N ASP A 79 1.16 -1.57 15.62
CA ASP A 79 2.43 -1.50 16.34
C ASP A 79 3.56 -1.15 15.38
N LEU A 80 4.23 -0.04 15.68
CA LEU A 80 5.34 0.50 14.91
C LEU A 80 6.69 -0.10 15.32
N GLU A 81 6.77 -0.75 16.48
CA GLU A 81 8.01 -1.32 17.01
C GLU A 81 8.62 -2.33 16.02
N ILE A 82 9.95 -2.39 16.01
CA ILE A 82 10.72 -3.23 15.11
C ILE A 82 11.99 -3.70 15.83
N ASN A 83 12.51 -4.86 15.43
CA ASN A 83 13.78 -5.45 15.91
C ASN A 83 13.76 -5.92 17.37
N TYR A 84 13.57 -5.02 18.34
CA TYR A 84 13.46 -5.32 19.77
C TYR A 84 12.64 -4.24 20.49
N GLU A 85 12.12 -4.57 21.67
CA GLU A 85 11.37 -3.63 22.50
C GLU A 85 12.21 -2.43 22.90
N GLY A 86 11.76 -1.22 22.55
CA GLY A 86 12.49 0.02 22.83
C GLY A 86 13.46 0.46 21.73
N PHE A 87 13.55 -0.27 20.61
CA PHE A 87 14.35 0.14 19.46
C PHE A 87 13.94 1.53 18.95
N LEU A 88 12.63 1.79 18.84
CA LEU A 88 12.14 3.11 18.44
C LEU A 88 12.52 4.19 19.46
N LYS A 89 12.41 3.91 20.76
CA LYS A 89 12.78 4.89 21.80
C LYS A 89 14.25 5.28 21.72
N GLU A 90 15.12 4.34 21.40
CA GLU A 90 16.57 4.55 21.33
C GLU A 90 16.98 5.35 20.09
N TYR A 91 16.39 5.07 18.93
CA TYR A 91 16.87 5.62 17.65
C TYR A 91 15.90 6.55 16.92
N PHE A 92 14.60 6.49 17.23
CA PHE A 92 13.52 7.19 16.53
C PHE A 92 12.46 7.70 17.52
N GLU A 93 12.84 8.60 18.43
CA GLU A 93 12.00 9.10 19.52
C GLU A 93 10.65 9.68 19.04
N ASP A 94 10.63 10.31 17.86
CA ASP A 94 9.42 10.83 17.25
C ASP A 94 8.43 9.71 16.86
N LEU A 95 8.95 8.60 16.34
CA LEU A 95 8.16 7.42 15.98
C LEU A 95 7.72 6.63 17.23
N ASP A 96 8.54 6.57 18.28
CA ASP A 96 8.15 6.03 19.59
C ASP A 96 6.98 6.81 20.22
N LYS A 97 7.03 8.15 20.18
CA LYS A 97 5.91 9.01 20.61
C LYS A 97 4.64 8.72 19.83
N LEU A 98 4.76 8.44 18.54
CA LEU A 98 3.61 8.08 17.70
C LEU A 98 3.09 6.68 18.04
N ASN A 99 3.97 5.71 18.27
CA ASN A 99 3.59 4.35 18.66
C ASN A 99 2.81 4.34 19.98
N LYS A 100 3.23 5.16 20.94
CA LYS A 100 2.54 5.36 22.23
C LYS A 100 1.18 6.04 22.13
N LYS A 101 0.91 6.79 21.07
CA LYS A 101 -0.42 7.37 20.81
C LYS A 101 -1.36 6.36 20.15
N LEU A 102 -0.81 5.44 19.37
CA LEU A 102 -1.57 4.36 18.72
C LEU A 102 -1.97 3.28 19.74
N ASN A 103 -1.10 2.98 20.71
CA ASN A 103 -1.28 1.85 21.62
C ASN A 103 -1.52 2.28 23.06
N SER A 104 -2.25 1.47 23.83
CA SER A 104 -2.47 1.70 25.26
C SER A 104 -1.18 1.37 26.04
N PRO A 105 -0.72 2.24 26.97
CA PRO A 105 0.44 1.94 27.82
C PRO A 105 0.19 0.76 28.77
N LEU A 106 -1.08 0.37 28.99
CA LEU A 106 -1.47 -0.78 29.80
C LEU A 106 -1.48 -2.10 29.01
N GLY A 107 -1.16 -2.06 27.71
CA GLY A 107 -1.17 -3.24 26.83
C GLY A 107 -2.56 -3.64 26.32
N GLU A 108 -3.58 -2.80 26.53
CA GLU A 108 -4.90 -3.03 25.98
C GLU A 108 -4.87 -2.98 24.45
N ARG A 109 -5.68 -3.82 23.81
CA ARG A 109 -5.84 -3.83 22.36
C ARG A 109 -6.54 -2.54 21.92
N VAL A 110 -5.84 -1.72 21.13
CA VAL A 110 -6.40 -0.53 20.48
C VAL A 110 -6.55 -0.81 19.00
N GLU A 111 -7.80 -0.96 18.55
CA GLU A 111 -8.10 -1.10 17.12
C GLU A 111 -8.28 0.28 16.48
N HIS A 112 -7.70 0.44 15.30
CA HIS A 112 -7.79 1.66 14.50
C HIS A 112 -8.77 1.50 13.35
N ASN A 113 -9.31 2.60 12.83
CA ASN A 113 -10.20 2.55 11.66
C ASN A 113 -9.39 2.40 10.36
N THR A 114 -9.01 1.15 10.08
CA THR A 114 -8.04 0.79 9.05
C THR A 114 -8.47 -0.44 8.28
N VAL A 115 -7.81 -0.67 7.14
CA VAL A 115 -7.84 -1.92 6.40
C VAL A 115 -6.42 -2.41 6.14
N LYS A 116 -6.17 -3.69 6.45
CA LYS A 116 -4.92 -4.39 6.18
C LYS A 116 -5.07 -5.25 4.94
N LEU A 117 -4.12 -5.14 4.01
CA LEU A 117 -3.89 -6.15 2.98
C LEU A 117 -2.66 -6.97 3.39
N MET A 118 -2.81 -8.29 3.45
CA MET A 118 -1.74 -9.22 3.75
C MET A 118 -1.49 -10.17 2.58
N TYR A 119 -0.24 -10.27 2.16
CA TYR A 119 0.20 -11.20 1.14
C TYR A 119 1.16 -12.20 1.76
N ARG A 120 0.85 -13.49 1.67
CA ARG A 120 1.61 -14.59 2.28
C ARG A 120 1.94 -15.64 1.24
N TYR A 121 3.01 -16.40 1.49
CA TYR A 121 3.35 -17.62 0.73
C TYR A 121 3.37 -17.38 -0.79
N MET A 122 4.21 -16.47 -1.26
CA MET A 122 4.32 -16.17 -2.68
C MET A 122 5.02 -17.28 -3.51
N GLN A 123 4.78 -18.55 -3.16
CA GLN A 123 5.54 -19.73 -3.59
C GLN A 123 5.59 -19.96 -5.11
N ASN A 124 4.78 -19.25 -5.90
CA ASN A 124 4.58 -19.51 -7.32
C ASN A 124 5.20 -18.47 -8.28
N LYS A 125 5.97 -17.47 -7.83
CA LYS A 125 6.44 -16.38 -8.72
C LYS A 125 7.90 -15.92 -8.58
N ASN A 126 8.83 -16.79 -8.16
CA ASN A 126 10.27 -16.46 -8.09
C ASN A 126 10.58 -15.16 -7.30
N ASN A 127 9.70 -14.79 -6.37
CA ASN A 127 9.77 -13.57 -5.59
C ASN A 127 10.37 -13.86 -4.22
N SER A 128 11.23 -12.96 -3.76
CA SER A 128 11.99 -13.15 -2.50
C SER A 128 11.19 -12.78 -1.25
N PHE A 129 9.97 -12.23 -1.40
CA PHE A 129 9.13 -11.79 -0.29
C PHE A 129 8.41 -12.98 0.37
N GLU A 130 8.57 -13.11 1.68
CA GLU A 130 7.84 -14.08 2.49
C GLU A 130 6.47 -13.53 2.91
N TYR A 131 6.43 -12.24 3.20
CA TYR A 131 5.26 -11.55 3.75
C TYR A 131 5.28 -10.09 3.33
N VAL A 132 4.14 -9.57 2.91
CA VAL A 132 3.92 -8.14 2.71
C VAL A 132 2.62 -7.75 3.40
N GLU A 133 2.65 -6.67 4.15
CA GLU A 133 1.51 -6.04 4.79
C GLU A 133 1.43 -4.58 4.36
N LEU A 134 0.24 -4.17 3.91
CA LEU A 134 -0.08 -2.77 3.64
C LEU A 134 -1.27 -2.38 4.52
N VAL A 135 -1.07 -1.37 5.38
CA VAL A 135 -2.14 -0.83 6.23
C VAL A 135 -2.58 0.50 5.66
N TYR A 136 -3.88 0.65 5.42
CA TYR A 136 -4.51 1.88 4.96
C TYR A 136 -5.45 2.45 6.02
N SER A 137 -5.52 3.77 6.11
CA SER A 137 -6.57 4.45 6.87
C SER A 137 -7.90 4.37 6.12
N GLU A 138 -8.99 4.00 6.80
CA GLU A 138 -10.33 4.00 6.19
C GLU A 138 -10.89 5.41 5.97
N TYR A 139 -10.36 6.43 6.67
CA TYR A 139 -10.77 7.82 6.46
C TYR A 139 -10.21 8.41 5.15
N THR A 140 -8.93 8.14 4.87
CA THR A 140 -8.22 8.75 3.73
C THR A 140 -8.05 7.78 2.58
N ARG A 141 -8.23 6.48 2.83
CA ARG A 141 -7.96 5.39 1.90
C ARG A 141 -6.48 5.32 1.47
N ARG A 142 -5.57 6.00 2.18
CA ARG A 142 -4.13 6.08 1.90
C ARG A 142 -3.31 5.22 2.87
N PRO A 143 -2.13 4.73 2.47
CA PRO A 143 -1.32 3.87 3.31
C PRO A 143 -0.78 4.67 4.50
N VAL A 144 -0.72 4.01 5.66
CA VAL A 144 -0.09 4.52 6.88
C VAL A 144 1.18 3.74 7.24
N LEU A 145 1.26 2.48 6.79
CA LEU A 145 2.36 1.57 7.11
C LEU A 145 2.48 0.50 6.02
N ILE A 146 3.72 0.19 5.63
CA ILE A 146 4.02 -0.97 4.78
C ILE A 146 5.11 -1.79 5.48
N LYS A 147 4.89 -3.09 5.67
CA LYS A 147 5.89 -4.04 6.20
C LYS A 147 6.17 -5.13 5.18
N ILE A 148 7.44 -5.44 4.95
CA ILE A 148 7.90 -6.41 3.96
C ILE A 148 8.95 -7.30 4.60
N HIS A 149 8.76 -8.61 4.61
CA HIS A 149 9.73 -9.59 5.12
C HIS A 149 10.26 -10.46 3.98
N PHE A 150 11.56 -10.76 4.00
CA PHE A 150 12.22 -11.59 2.98
C PHE A 150 13.42 -12.36 3.55
N LYS A 151 13.67 -13.56 3.01
CA LYS A 151 14.66 -14.53 3.56
C LYS A 151 16.11 -14.10 3.45
N LYS A 152 16.45 -13.38 2.39
CA LYS A 152 17.82 -12.93 2.07
C LYS A 152 17.72 -11.78 1.10
N ASP A 153 18.73 -10.92 1.06
CA ASP A 153 18.83 -9.89 0.03
C ASP A 153 19.13 -10.49 -1.36
N GLY A 154 18.21 -11.31 -1.88
CA GLY A 154 18.33 -11.97 -3.17
C GLY A 154 17.97 -11.06 -4.35
N LEU A 155 17.45 -9.86 -4.07
CA LEU A 155 16.98 -8.89 -5.07
C LEU A 155 17.90 -7.67 -5.22
N ASN A 156 19.09 -7.69 -4.60
CA ASN A 156 19.96 -6.51 -4.54
C ASN A 156 19.21 -5.27 -4.00
N THR A 157 18.41 -5.50 -2.97
CA THR A 157 17.47 -4.56 -2.37
C THR A 157 18.20 -3.36 -1.82
N ILE A 158 19.35 -3.56 -1.16
CA ILE A 158 20.17 -2.46 -0.63
C ILE A 158 20.56 -1.50 -1.76
N GLU A 159 21.08 -2.04 -2.86
CA GLU A 159 21.54 -1.23 -3.99
C GLU A 159 20.38 -0.54 -4.70
N THR A 160 19.26 -1.23 -4.86
CA THR A 160 18.02 -0.65 -5.42
C THR A 160 17.53 0.52 -4.57
N LEU A 161 17.53 0.38 -3.24
CA LEU A 161 17.14 1.47 -2.33
C LEU A 161 18.15 2.62 -2.38
N LYS A 162 19.46 2.34 -2.49
CA LYS A 162 20.49 3.37 -2.65
C LYS A 162 20.33 4.16 -3.94
N GLN A 163 20.07 3.49 -5.05
CA GLN A 163 19.84 4.13 -6.34
C GLN A 163 18.58 5.00 -6.31
N LYS A 164 17.53 4.54 -5.63
CA LYS A 164 16.24 5.25 -5.59
C LYS A 164 16.19 6.40 -4.57
N TYR A 165 16.84 6.25 -3.42
CA TYR A 165 16.70 7.17 -2.28
C TYR A 165 18.02 7.75 -1.75
N GLY A 166 19.16 7.43 -2.37
CA GLY A 166 20.48 7.90 -1.96
C GLY A 166 21.12 7.05 -0.87
N ALA A 167 22.23 7.55 -0.29
CA ALA A 167 22.96 6.82 0.74
C ALA A 167 22.14 6.69 2.05
N PRO A 168 22.03 5.49 2.65
CA PRO A 168 21.38 5.31 3.94
C PRO A 168 22.25 5.81 5.10
N GLU A 169 21.59 6.20 6.18
CA GLU A 169 22.18 6.20 7.51
C GLU A 169 22.17 4.76 8.07
N SER A 170 23.05 4.44 9.02
CA SER A 170 23.21 3.08 9.55
C SER A 170 23.22 3.06 11.08
N ILE A 171 22.54 2.06 11.65
CA ILE A 171 22.50 1.78 13.09
C ILE A 171 23.03 0.37 13.31
N LYS A 172 23.94 0.20 14.27
CA LYS A 172 24.37 -1.11 14.77
C LYS A 172 23.80 -1.28 16.16
N TRP A 173 23.00 -2.33 16.38
CA TRP A 173 22.19 -2.48 17.59
C TRP A 173 22.21 -3.91 18.16
N GLY A 174 23.03 -4.80 17.61
CA GLY A 174 23.23 -6.15 18.14
C GLY A 174 24.61 -6.70 17.81
N GLY A 175 24.71 -8.02 17.58
CA GLY A 175 25.95 -8.67 17.12
C GLY A 175 26.39 -8.22 15.73
N GLU A 176 27.46 -8.81 15.19
CA GLU A 176 28.09 -8.37 13.93
C GLU A 176 27.12 -8.29 12.73
N THR A 177 26.06 -9.10 12.73
CA THR A 177 25.08 -9.17 11.64
C THR A 177 23.85 -8.28 11.85
N SER A 178 23.62 -7.76 13.06
CA SER A 178 22.42 -6.99 13.41
C SER A 178 22.64 -5.51 13.15
N LYS A 179 22.08 -5.03 12.04
CA LYS A 179 22.14 -3.62 11.66
C LYS A 179 20.84 -3.19 11.00
N SER A 180 20.58 -1.89 11.04
CA SER A 180 19.52 -1.25 10.26
C SER A 180 20.11 -0.17 9.38
N LEU A 181 19.63 -0.10 8.15
CA LEU A 181 19.83 1.01 7.23
C LEU A 181 18.54 1.80 7.18
N TYR A 182 18.61 3.13 7.18
CA TYR A 182 17.40 3.94 7.09
C TYR A 182 17.56 5.17 6.23
N TRP A 183 16.41 5.65 5.75
CA TRP A 183 16.26 6.86 4.94
C TRP A 183 15.12 7.69 5.51
N LYS A 184 15.29 9.00 5.50
CA LYS A 184 14.26 9.99 5.86
C LYS A 184 13.91 10.80 4.63
N LYS A 185 12.63 10.95 4.34
CA LYS A 185 12.14 11.77 3.22
C LYS A 185 10.76 12.31 3.57
N ASN A 186 10.55 13.62 3.46
CA ASN A 186 9.26 14.27 3.71
C ASN A 186 8.57 13.88 5.03
N ASN A 187 9.34 13.82 6.12
CA ASN A 187 8.91 13.34 7.45
C ASN A 187 8.64 11.83 7.56
N ASP A 188 8.63 11.09 6.46
CA ASP A 188 8.50 9.64 6.47
C ASP A 188 9.83 8.94 6.69
N LEU A 189 9.75 7.67 7.06
CA LEU A 189 10.91 6.86 7.40
C LEU A 189 10.83 5.50 6.70
N LEU A 190 11.92 5.10 6.06
CA LEU A 190 12.13 3.74 5.58
C LEU A 190 13.25 3.11 6.39
N ILE A 191 13.00 1.95 6.99
CA ILE A 191 14.01 1.15 7.70
C ILE A 191 14.15 -0.20 7.02
N LEU A 192 15.36 -0.58 6.65
CA LEU A 192 15.77 -1.93 6.28
C LEU A 192 16.60 -2.53 7.41
N SER A 193 16.10 -3.58 8.05
CA SER A 193 16.79 -4.26 9.15
C SER A 193 17.22 -5.67 8.76
N PHE A 194 18.41 -6.05 9.23
CA PHE A 194 18.94 -7.41 9.17
C PHE A 194 18.82 -8.01 10.58
N VAL A 195 17.90 -8.97 10.73
CA VAL A 195 17.58 -9.59 12.02
C VAL A 195 17.92 -11.08 11.94
N PRO A 196 18.73 -11.63 12.86
CA PRO A 196 18.96 -13.07 12.90
C PRO A 196 17.65 -13.79 13.26
N ASP A 197 17.33 -14.85 12.52
CA ASP A 197 16.26 -15.78 12.92
C ASP A 197 16.71 -16.68 14.09
N GLN A 198 15.81 -17.55 14.56
CA GLN A 198 16.09 -18.48 15.64
C GLN A 198 17.27 -19.44 15.38
N PHE A 199 17.74 -19.55 14.13
CA PHE A 199 18.90 -20.34 13.73
C PHE A 199 20.11 -19.46 13.35
N GLY A 200 20.07 -18.16 13.65
CA GLY A 200 21.12 -17.20 13.33
C GLY A 200 21.18 -16.79 11.86
N ARG A 201 20.21 -17.19 11.02
CA ARG A 201 20.19 -16.81 9.60
C ARG A 201 19.58 -15.41 9.46
N PRO A 202 20.19 -14.50 8.70
CA PRO A 202 19.68 -13.14 8.58
C PRO A 202 18.36 -13.12 7.81
N LYS A 203 17.27 -12.74 8.49
CA LYS A 203 16.03 -12.29 7.86
C LYS A 203 16.11 -10.80 7.62
N CYS A 204 15.62 -10.38 6.48
CA CYS A 204 15.54 -8.97 6.14
C CYS A 204 14.10 -8.51 6.28
N GLN A 205 13.93 -7.32 6.83
CA GLN A 205 12.63 -6.65 6.86
C GLN A 205 12.78 -5.20 6.42
N ILE A 206 11.82 -4.72 5.62
CA ILE A 206 11.66 -3.32 5.30
C ILE A 206 10.36 -2.85 5.94
N ILE A 207 10.40 -1.71 6.60
CA ILE A 207 9.21 -1.00 7.04
C ILE A 207 9.24 0.42 6.50
N ILE A 208 8.13 0.85 5.90
CA ILE A 208 7.90 2.23 5.49
C ILE A 208 6.82 2.82 6.39
N TYR A 209 7.18 3.88 7.12
CA TYR A 209 6.31 4.63 8.03
C TYR A 209 5.90 5.94 7.37
N PHE A 210 4.62 6.06 7.03
CA PHE A 210 4.05 7.31 6.53
C PHE A 210 3.58 8.16 7.73
N LYS A 211 4.50 8.89 8.36
CA LYS A 211 4.26 9.52 9.67
C LYS A 211 3.14 10.55 9.61
N ASN A 212 3.10 11.35 8.54
CA ASN A 212 2.02 12.32 8.34
C ASN A 212 0.65 11.63 8.23
N ALA A 213 0.60 10.47 7.57
CA ALA A 213 -0.64 9.69 7.43
C ALA A 213 -1.08 9.05 8.75
N LEU A 214 -0.14 8.55 9.57
CA LEU A 214 -0.39 8.05 10.92
C LEU A 214 -0.91 9.15 11.86
N GLU A 215 -0.31 10.34 11.84
CA GLU A 215 -0.81 11.48 12.61
C GLU A 215 -2.22 11.89 12.17
N LYS A 216 -2.47 11.86 10.86
CA LYS A 216 -3.79 12.18 10.31
C LYS A 216 -4.84 11.15 10.74
N LEU A 217 -4.51 9.86 10.73
CA LEU A 217 -5.38 8.80 11.25
C LEU A 217 -5.80 9.09 12.69
N LEU A 218 -4.84 9.36 13.59
CA LEU A 218 -5.13 9.69 15.00
C LEU A 218 -6.02 10.94 15.14
N LYS A 219 -5.77 11.98 14.34
CA LYS A 219 -6.58 13.21 14.33
C LYS A 219 -8.02 12.94 13.87
N ASP A 220 -8.20 12.12 12.85
CA ASP A 220 -9.52 11.80 12.30
C ASP A 220 -10.32 10.90 13.27
N GLU A 221 -9.66 9.93 13.94
CA GLU A 221 -10.27 9.12 15.00
C GLU A 221 -10.72 9.96 16.20
N GLN A 222 -9.91 10.93 16.62
CA GLN A 222 -10.27 11.83 17.72
C GLN A 222 -11.50 12.69 17.36
N LYS A 223 -11.55 13.22 16.14
CA LYS A 223 -12.71 13.99 15.65
C LYS A 223 -13.98 13.15 15.62
N GLU A 224 -13.90 11.90 15.18
CA GLU A 224 -15.06 10.99 15.17
C GLU A 224 -15.55 10.69 16.59
N LYS A 225 -14.63 10.46 17.54
CA LYS A 225 -14.97 10.26 18.96
C LYS A 225 -15.68 11.48 19.55
N GLU A 226 -15.19 12.69 19.27
CA GLU A 226 -15.79 13.94 19.73
C GLU A 226 -17.19 14.16 19.13
N LYS A 227 -17.35 13.94 17.82
CA LYS A 227 -18.65 14.01 17.14
C LYS A 227 -19.67 13.05 17.75
N THR A 228 -19.28 11.78 17.93
CA THR A 228 -20.14 10.74 18.51
C THR A 228 -20.55 11.07 19.95
N ARG A 229 -19.63 11.65 20.74
CA ARG A 229 -19.92 12.09 22.11
C ARG A 229 -20.92 13.25 22.15
N GLY A 230 -20.77 14.24 21.26
CA GLY A 230 -21.68 15.37 21.12
C GLY A 230 -23.10 14.93 20.75
N GLU A 231 -23.23 14.04 19.77
CA GLU A 231 -24.53 13.48 19.34
C GLU A 231 -25.24 12.74 20.50
N ARG A 232 -24.52 11.91 21.25
CA ARG A 232 -25.06 11.23 22.44
C ARG A 232 -25.59 12.21 23.47
N THR A 233 -24.84 13.28 23.77
CA THR A 233 -25.25 14.28 24.76
C THR A 233 -26.50 15.07 24.33
N ASN A 234 -26.67 15.32 23.03
CA ASN A 234 -27.86 16.00 22.51
C ASN A 234 -29.09 15.08 22.52
N SER A 235 -28.93 13.80 22.14
CA SER A 235 -30.03 12.83 22.19
C SER A 235 -30.55 12.59 23.61
N GLY A 236 -29.65 12.60 24.61
CA GLY A 236 -30.03 12.48 26.02
C GLY A 236 -30.81 13.70 26.53
N LYS A 237 -30.51 14.91 26.05
CA LYS A 237 -31.26 16.13 26.41
C LYS A 237 -32.66 16.20 25.80
N THR A 238 -32.91 15.50 24.70
CA THR A 238 -34.24 15.44 24.06
C THR A 238 -35.12 14.32 24.61
N ALA A 239 -34.57 13.42 25.44
CA ALA A 239 -35.28 12.27 26.01
C ALA A 239 -35.83 12.52 27.42
N PHE A 240 -35.50 13.67 28.03
CA PHE A 240 -36.00 14.15 29.33
C PHE A 240 -36.58 15.55 29.18
#